data_AF-A0A843IAI8-F1
#
_entry.id   AF-A0A843IAI8-F1
#
_cell.length_a   1.000
_cell.length_b   1.000
_cell.length_c   1.000
_cell.angle_alpha   90.00
_cell.angle_beta   90.00
_cell.angle_gamma   90.00
#
_symmetry.space_group_name_H-M   'P 1'
#
loop_
_entity.id
_entity.type
_entity.pdbx_description
1 polymer ?
#
loop_
_entity_poly.entity_id
_entity_poly.type
_entity_poly.pdbx_seq_one_letter_code
_entity_poly.pdbx_strand_id
1 'polypeptide(L)'
;MEREVVILDIDYISYEDKPVIRLFSKDGDKNIILIDDSFVPYLYVYSNDPDECIDDLDELLDNVKIEKLNKKDFQIEKTFIKVTFTHPQELSKHRDEIRDLDSVVQIREFDIPFYRRYLMDRDVIPMTKVKASGEKLDSFSALDSEKHDVEIIKLDKALQRVDENFNDFRILSFDLEVRNPHGMPDSQEDEIIMIGVASNFGINQVISTKKNSPERDDFVCQVSSEKEMIQTFADIIKENNVDIIVGYNSDNFDFPYLIDRAKINDVDLDLGMDGSDIRFIKRGFTNAASMKGLIHVDLYLVMRRYMTLERYTLERVYYELFGEEKIDVPGERIWEFWDNGGEELDNLFDYSLDDVVSTLKIAEQTLPLNLELTRIIGQPLFDVSRMATGQQAEWFLVKQAYFDEEVVPNKQGSNFTDRANAEDNEGGFVLEPDKGLHENLVQFDFRSLYPSIIISKNISPDVLVEDDVEDSGEYNVSPEHDLKFMKTPQGFIPSVIDKILQERFRIKREMKACDDPTEKKALDVQQQAIKRLANTMYGIYGFPRFRWYSFECAKAITSWGRQYIKYAMKESEKYGFKAIYADTDGFYAKYVKK
;
A
#
# COMPACT_ATOMS: atom_id res chain seq x y z
N MET A 1 18.55 26.65 -7.60
CA MET A 1 19.42 25.46 -7.77
C MET A 1 18.59 24.33 -8.36
N GLU A 2 19.20 23.42 -9.11
CA GLU A 2 18.53 22.20 -9.59
C GLU A 2 19.20 20.98 -8.94
N ARG A 3 18.40 19.99 -8.54
CA ARG A 3 18.83 18.74 -7.89
C ARG A 3 17.99 17.57 -8.40
N GLU A 4 18.59 16.39 -8.50
CA GLU A 4 17.84 15.14 -8.65
C GLU A 4 17.80 14.45 -7.30
N VAL A 5 16.60 14.14 -6.82
CA VAL A 5 16.40 13.56 -5.48
C VAL A 5 15.42 12.40 -5.53
N VAL A 6 15.58 11.44 -4.64
CA VAL A 6 14.62 10.34 -4.42
C VAL A 6 13.63 10.78 -3.37
N ILE A 7 12.33 10.75 -3.66
CA ILE A 7 11.28 11.09 -2.68
C ILE A 7 11.04 9.87 -1.79
N LEU A 8 11.30 9.96 -0.50
CA LEU A 8 11.06 8.89 0.46
C LEU A 8 9.67 9.00 1.08
N ASP A 9 9.36 10.17 1.64
CA ASP A 9 8.15 10.40 2.43
C ASP A 9 7.53 11.77 2.12
N ILE A 10 6.28 11.96 2.52
CA ILE A 10 5.53 13.20 2.32
C ILE A 10 4.64 13.50 3.52
N ASP A 11 4.64 14.76 3.95
CA ASP A 11 3.61 15.29 4.82
C ASP A 11 3.21 16.73 4.44
N TYR A 12 2.36 17.32 5.26
CA TYR A 12 2.09 18.75 5.20
C TYR A 12 2.00 19.34 6.60
N ILE A 13 2.35 20.63 6.70
CA ILE A 13 2.21 21.42 7.91
C ILE A 13 1.45 22.71 7.60
N SER A 14 0.93 23.36 8.64
CA SER A 14 0.44 24.73 8.55
C SER A 14 1.58 25.68 8.91
N TYR A 15 1.93 26.59 8.01
CA TYR A 15 2.95 27.62 8.24
C TYR A 15 2.44 28.95 7.69
N GLU A 16 2.42 29.99 8.52
CA GLU A 16 1.86 31.32 8.19
C GLU A 16 0.44 31.22 7.58
N ASP A 17 -0.44 30.44 8.22
CA ASP A 17 -1.82 30.16 7.81
C ASP A 17 -1.98 29.52 6.42
N LYS A 18 -0.89 28.99 5.84
CA LYS A 18 -0.91 28.25 4.58
C LYS A 18 -0.55 26.78 4.78
N PRO A 19 -1.17 25.87 4.02
CA PRO A 19 -0.71 24.50 3.95
C PRO A 19 0.60 24.44 3.15
N VAL A 20 1.60 23.80 3.71
CA VAL A 20 2.91 23.63 3.07
C VAL A 20 3.23 22.14 3.01
N ILE A 21 3.46 21.64 1.80
CA ILE A 21 3.89 20.26 1.56
C ILE A 21 5.38 20.16 1.88
N ARG A 22 5.76 19.10 2.60
CA ARG A 22 7.15 18.72 2.81
C ARG A 22 7.38 17.36 2.17
N LEU A 23 8.41 17.25 1.35
CA LEU A 23 8.86 15.99 0.78
C LEU A 23 10.22 15.65 1.39
N PHE A 24 10.29 14.54 2.10
CA PHE A 24 11.53 14.02 2.65
C PHE A 24 12.21 13.21 1.56
N SER A 25 13.45 13.55 1.26
CA SER A 25 14.14 13.07 0.07
C SER A 25 15.65 12.94 0.27
N LYS A 26 16.32 12.29 -0.69
CA LYS A 26 17.77 12.12 -0.68
C LYS A 26 18.42 12.38 -2.04
N ASP A 27 19.61 12.95 -2.01
CA ASP A 27 20.58 13.02 -3.12
C ASP A 27 21.84 12.26 -2.70
N GLY A 28 21.91 10.97 -3.06
CA GLY A 28 22.91 10.05 -2.50
C GLY A 28 22.78 9.96 -0.98
N ASP A 29 23.85 10.34 -0.27
CA ASP A 29 23.90 10.31 1.19
C ASP A 29 23.39 11.58 1.85
N LYS A 30 23.01 12.62 1.08
CA LYS A 30 22.53 13.88 1.64
C LYS A 30 21.02 13.86 1.82
N ASN A 31 20.58 14.11 3.06
CA ASN A 31 19.18 14.34 3.40
C ASN A 31 18.71 15.70 2.90
N ILE A 32 17.55 15.72 2.24
CA ILE A 32 16.96 16.92 1.65
C ILE A 32 15.47 16.96 1.99
N ILE A 33 14.99 18.09 2.51
CA ILE A 33 13.57 18.36 2.67
C ILE A 33 13.16 19.43 1.65
N LEU A 34 12.31 19.03 0.70
CA LEU A 34 11.71 19.95 -0.27
C LEU A 34 10.46 20.58 0.32
N ILE A 35 10.30 21.88 0.14
CA ILE A 35 9.17 22.67 0.63
C ILE A 35 8.37 23.19 -0.57
N ASP A 36 7.08 22.90 -0.61
CA ASP A 36 6.15 23.43 -1.61
C ASP A 36 4.93 24.08 -0.93
N ASP A 37 4.89 25.41 -0.95
CA ASP A 37 3.80 26.23 -0.41
C ASP A 37 2.83 26.73 -1.50
N SER A 38 2.97 26.23 -2.73
CA SER A 38 2.16 26.64 -3.88
C SER A 38 0.92 25.77 -4.10
N PHE A 39 0.82 24.63 -3.42
CA PHE A 39 -0.28 23.70 -3.60
C PHE A 39 -1.48 24.07 -2.72
N VAL A 40 -2.67 23.99 -3.30
CA VAL A 40 -3.93 24.42 -2.66
C VAL A 40 -4.99 23.32 -2.76
N PRO A 41 -5.78 23.09 -1.70
CA PRO A 41 -6.83 22.08 -1.71
C PRO A 41 -8.04 22.55 -2.53
N TYR A 42 -8.78 21.58 -3.10
CA TYR A 42 -10.00 21.86 -3.83
C TYR A 42 -10.95 20.67 -3.78
N LEU A 43 -12.22 20.94 -4.10
CA LEU A 43 -13.24 19.95 -4.42
C LEU A 43 -13.94 20.30 -5.72
N TYR A 44 -14.72 19.36 -6.26
CA TYR A 44 -15.59 19.59 -7.41
C TYR A 44 -17.05 19.62 -6.97
N VAL A 45 -17.83 20.49 -7.60
CA VAL A 45 -19.28 20.63 -7.42
C VAL A 45 -19.94 20.38 -8.77
N TYR A 46 -20.98 19.56 -8.77
CA TYR A 46 -21.85 19.36 -9.93
C TYR A 46 -23.21 19.96 -9.63
N SER A 47 -23.74 20.69 -10.62
CA SER A 47 -25.02 21.36 -10.58
C SER A 47 -25.73 21.19 -11.93
N ASN A 48 -27.06 21.22 -11.92
CA ASN A 48 -27.86 21.31 -13.13
C ASN A 48 -27.84 22.73 -13.73
N ASP A 49 -27.60 23.76 -12.91
CA ASP A 49 -27.37 25.15 -13.32
C ASP A 49 -26.05 25.66 -12.73
N PRO A 50 -24.93 25.48 -13.47
CA PRO A 50 -23.63 25.90 -12.97
C PRO A 50 -23.44 27.41 -12.84
N ASP A 51 -24.29 28.26 -13.42
CA ASP A 51 -24.20 29.72 -13.23
C ASP A 51 -24.84 30.11 -11.89
N GLU A 52 -26.08 29.66 -11.63
CA GLU A 52 -26.76 29.86 -10.35
C GLU A 52 -25.94 29.31 -9.17
N CYS A 53 -25.38 28.11 -9.33
CA CYS A 53 -24.56 27.49 -8.29
C CYS A 53 -23.29 28.30 -7.99
N ILE A 54 -22.72 29.03 -8.96
CA ILE A 54 -21.55 29.89 -8.68
C ILE A 54 -21.97 31.10 -7.86
N ASP A 55 -23.11 31.72 -8.19
CA ASP A 55 -23.63 32.86 -7.41
C ASP A 55 -23.86 32.45 -5.94
N ASP A 56 -24.48 31.29 -5.69
CA ASP A 56 -24.68 30.76 -4.33
C ASP A 56 -23.36 30.49 -3.60
N LEU A 57 -22.35 29.96 -4.31
CA LEU A 57 -21.03 29.68 -3.75
C LEU A 57 -20.27 30.98 -3.42
N ASP A 58 -20.37 32.00 -4.26
CA ASP A 58 -19.79 33.33 -4.04
C ASP A 58 -20.47 34.05 -2.86
N GLU A 59 -21.77 33.84 -2.64
CA GLU A 59 -22.49 34.34 -1.45
C GLU A 59 -22.11 33.58 -0.16
N LEU A 60 -21.87 32.27 -0.25
CA LEU A 60 -21.57 31.41 0.90
C LEU A 60 -20.11 31.54 1.37
N LEU A 61 -19.16 31.69 0.43
CA LEU A 61 -17.74 31.49 0.69
C LEU A 61 -16.93 32.77 0.45
N ASP A 62 -16.15 33.17 1.47
CA ASP A 62 -15.16 34.23 1.33
C ASP A 62 -13.79 33.66 0.89
N ASN A 63 -13.08 34.39 0.02
CA ASN A 63 -11.68 34.13 -0.34
C ASN A 63 -11.39 32.75 -0.98
N VAL A 64 -12.36 32.17 -1.70
CA VAL A 64 -12.16 30.97 -2.52
C VAL A 64 -11.95 31.34 -3.98
N LYS A 65 -11.29 30.47 -4.74
CA LYS A 65 -11.24 30.56 -6.21
C LYS A 65 -12.23 29.56 -6.81
N ILE A 66 -13.15 30.05 -7.62
CA ILE A 66 -14.16 29.26 -8.31
C ILE A 66 -13.87 29.26 -9.81
N GLU A 67 -13.87 28.08 -10.43
CA GLU A 67 -13.66 27.93 -11.87
C GLU A 67 -14.58 26.84 -12.47
N LYS A 68 -15.21 27.12 -13.62
CA LYS A 68 -15.90 26.10 -14.41
C LYS A 68 -14.90 25.32 -15.24
N LEU A 69 -15.07 24.01 -15.30
CA LEU A 69 -14.31 23.14 -16.18
C LEU A 69 -15.15 21.95 -16.63
N ASN A 70 -14.72 21.29 -17.70
CA ASN A 70 -15.32 20.04 -18.13
C ASN A 70 -14.46 18.88 -17.62
N LYS A 71 -15.11 17.87 -17.05
CA LYS A 71 -14.50 16.58 -16.70
C LYS A 71 -15.44 15.47 -17.10
N LYS A 72 -14.89 14.26 -17.19
CA LYS A 72 -15.71 13.06 -17.34
C LYS A 72 -16.28 12.67 -15.98
N ASP A 73 -17.54 12.26 -15.95
CA ASP A 73 -18.15 11.54 -14.84
C ASP A 73 -18.77 10.31 -15.49
N PHE A 74 -18.12 9.15 -15.32
CA PHE A 74 -18.56 7.92 -15.96
C PHE A 74 -18.55 8.05 -17.49
N GLN A 75 -17.41 8.52 -18.02
CA GLN A 75 -17.16 8.87 -19.44
C GLN A 75 -18.03 9.97 -20.07
N ILE A 76 -19.06 10.43 -19.37
CA ILE A 76 -19.91 11.51 -19.85
C ILE A 76 -19.22 12.83 -19.47
N GLU A 77 -18.90 13.65 -20.48
CA GLU A 77 -18.43 15.00 -20.22
C GLU A 77 -19.53 15.81 -19.53
N LYS A 78 -19.21 16.34 -18.36
CA LYS A 78 -20.06 17.23 -17.58
C LYS A 78 -19.29 18.47 -17.20
N THR A 79 -20.00 19.58 -17.07
CA THR A 79 -19.45 20.79 -16.48
C THR A 79 -19.46 20.66 -14.96
N PHE A 80 -18.29 20.82 -14.36
CA PHE A 80 -18.08 20.88 -12.92
C PHE A 80 -17.58 22.28 -12.55
N ILE A 81 -17.91 22.68 -11.33
CA ILE A 81 -17.35 23.87 -10.69
C ILE A 81 -16.26 23.39 -9.73
N LYS A 82 -15.02 23.86 -9.90
CA LYS A 82 -13.93 23.59 -8.96
C LYS A 82 -13.83 24.75 -7.98
N VAL A 83 -13.96 24.42 -6.70
CA VAL A 83 -13.83 25.35 -5.59
C VAL A 83 -12.49 25.09 -4.92
N THR A 84 -11.61 26.07 -4.99
CA THR A 84 -10.25 26.01 -4.44
C THR A 84 -10.17 26.84 -3.16
N PHE A 85 -9.70 26.21 -2.08
CA PHE A 85 -9.60 26.81 -0.75
C PHE A 85 -8.15 27.17 -0.44
N THR A 86 -7.97 28.04 0.54
CA THR A 86 -6.64 28.43 1.04
C THR A 86 -6.01 27.36 1.93
N HIS A 87 -6.81 26.55 2.64
CA HIS A 87 -6.33 25.55 3.58
C HIS A 87 -7.23 24.30 3.65
N PRO A 88 -6.68 23.07 3.86
CA PRO A 88 -7.50 21.87 3.96
C PRO A 88 -8.57 21.87 5.07
N GLN A 89 -8.39 22.67 6.13
CA GLN A 89 -9.37 22.77 7.21
C GLN A 89 -10.58 23.59 6.76
N GLU A 90 -10.39 24.63 5.94
CA GLU A 90 -11.48 25.41 5.36
C GLU A 90 -12.32 24.56 4.41
N LEU A 91 -11.68 23.74 3.56
CA LEU A 91 -12.42 22.76 2.74
C LEU A 91 -13.25 21.83 3.63
N SER A 92 -12.65 21.29 4.69
CA SER A 92 -13.33 20.35 5.59
C SER A 92 -14.51 20.99 6.35
N LYS A 93 -14.39 22.27 6.69
CA LYS A 93 -15.40 23.07 7.39
C LYS A 93 -16.59 23.40 6.47
N HIS A 94 -16.31 23.84 5.24
CA HIS A 94 -17.33 24.35 4.33
C HIS A 94 -17.95 23.28 3.42
N ARG A 95 -17.36 22.08 3.30
CA ARG A 95 -17.88 21.02 2.40
C ARG A 95 -19.35 20.66 2.68
N ASP A 96 -19.77 20.67 3.94
CA ASP A 96 -21.12 20.25 4.31
C ASP A 96 -22.11 21.38 3.98
N GLU A 97 -21.73 22.64 4.26
CA GLU A 97 -22.49 23.83 3.85
C GLU A 97 -22.68 23.91 2.32
N ILE A 98 -21.62 23.65 1.56
CA ILE A 98 -21.68 23.60 0.08
C ILE A 98 -22.60 22.47 -0.39
N ARG A 99 -22.52 21.29 0.23
CA ARG A 99 -23.34 20.15 -0.16
C ARG A 99 -24.83 20.40 0.08
N ASP A 100 -25.16 21.22 1.07
CA ASP A 100 -26.53 21.48 1.50
C ASP A 100 -27.18 22.65 0.73
N LEU A 101 -26.47 23.29 -0.23
CA LEU A 101 -27.03 24.29 -1.14
C LEU A 101 -28.03 23.65 -2.12
N ASP A 102 -29.17 24.31 -2.35
CA ASP A 102 -30.22 23.81 -3.25
C ASP A 102 -29.75 23.69 -4.72
N SER A 103 -28.83 24.56 -5.14
CA SER A 103 -28.21 24.53 -6.47
C SER A 103 -27.18 23.40 -6.64
N VAL A 104 -26.76 22.74 -5.56
CA VAL A 104 -25.75 21.68 -5.61
C VAL A 104 -26.41 20.30 -5.70
N VAL A 105 -26.13 19.59 -6.79
CA VAL A 105 -26.57 18.19 -6.94
C VAL A 105 -25.64 17.26 -6.16
N GLN A 106 -24.34 17.50 -6.24
CA GLN A 106 -23.33 16.69 -5.55
C GLN A 106 -21.98 17.40 -5.47
N ILE A 107 -21.27 17.18 -4.37
CA ILE A 107 -19.84 17.47 -4.25
C ILE A 107 -19.03 16.19 -4.52
N ARG A 108 -17.81 16.34 -5.02
CA ARG A 108 -16.90 15.27 -5.42
C ARG A 108 -15.48 15.56 -4.94
N GLU A 109 -14.72 14.49 -4.69
CA GLU A 109 -13.28 14.53 -4.34
C GLU A 109 -12.91 15.28 -3.04
N PHE A 110 -13.90 15.66 -2.24
CA PHE A 110 -13.69 16.34 -0.94
C PHE A 110 -13.01 15.46 0.12
N ASP A 111 -12.93 14.14 -0.10
CA ASP A 111 -12.38 13.15 0.84
C ASP A 111 -10.99 12.63 0.43
N ILE A 112 -10.37 13.21 -0.59
CA ILE A 112 -8.99 12.90 -0.99
C ILE A 112 -8.04 13.65 -0.04
N PRO A 113 -7.18 12.96 0.74
CA PRO A 113 -6.23 13.61 1.62
C PRO A 113 -5.25 14.52 0.86
N PHE A 114 -4.94 15.67 1.45
CA PHE A 114 -4.17 16.74 0.79
C PHE A 114 -2.81 16.28 0.23
N TYR A 115 -2.03 15.49 0.98
CA TYR A 115 -0.75 14.97 0.49
C TYR A 115 -0.92 13.97 -0.67
N ARG A 116 -2.02 13.18 -0.69
CA ARG A 116 -2.29 12.23 -1.79
C ARG A 116 -2.73 12.97 -3.04
N ARG A 117 -3.53 14.02 -2.86
CA ARG A 117 -3.88 14.97 -3.93
C ARG A 117 -2.63 15.59 -4.53
N TYR A 118 -1.68 16.04 -3.71
CA TYR A 118 -0.40 16.58 -4.17
C TYR A 118 0.38 15.57 -5.04
N LEU A 119 0.54 14.33 -4.57
CA LEU A 119 1.24 13.28 -5.33
C LEU A 119 0.63 13.05 -6.72
N MET A 120 -0.70 13.06 -6.83
CA MET A 120 -1.39 12.90 -8.11
C MET A 120 -1.21 14.15 -8.99
N ASP A 121 -1.48 15.33 -8.46
CA ASP A 121 -1.52 16.58 -9.24
C ASP A 121 -0.15 17.05 -9.72
N ARG A 122 0.87 16.77 -8.92
CA ARG A 122 2.26 17.07 -9.28
C ARG A 122 2.96 15.88 -9.94
N ASP A 123 2.23 14.81 -10.22
CA ASP A 123 2.74 13.60 -10.86
C ASP A 123 3.99 13.06 -10.12
N VAL A 124 3.96 13.03 -8.78
CA VAL A 124 5.07 12.57 -7.94
C VAL A 124 4.81 11.14 -7.48
N ILE A 125 5.74 10.24 -7.75
CA ILE A 125 5.69 8.85 -7.27
C ILE A 125 6.67 8.70 -6.11
N PRO A 126 6.22 8.32 -4.91
CA PRO A 126 7.12 7.99 -3.81
C PRO A 126 8.09 6.87 -4.20
N MET A 127 9.28 6.89 -3.60
CA MET A 127 10.40 5.98 -3.84
C MET A 127 11.04 6.08 -5.24
N THR A 128 10.78 7.16 -5.99
CA THR A 128 11.36 7.41 -7.33
C THR A 128 12.12 8.73 -7.39
N LYS A 129 12.94 8.91 -8.45
CA LYS A 129 13.71 10.14 -8.65
C LYS A 129 12.87 11.23 -9.30
N VAL A 130 12.99 12.43 -8.76
CA VAL A 130 12.46 13.66 -9.33
C VAL A 130 13.55 14.72 -9.44
N LYS A 131 13.41 15.60 -10.42
CA LYS A 131 14.18 16.82 -10.53
C LYS A 131 13.46 17.93 -9.78
N ALA A 132 14.13 18.47 -8.76
CA ALA A 132 13.70 19.61 -7.97
C ALA A 132 14.45 20.86 -8.40
N SER A 133 13.74 22.00 -8.45
CA SER A 133 14.31 23.32 -8.66
C SER A 133 13.80 24.26 -7.58
N GLY A 134 14.70 25.02 -6.97
CA GLY A 134 14.34 25.88 -5.86
C GLY A 134 15.47 26.69 -5.24
N GLU A 135 15.13 27.42 -4.20
CA GLU A 135 16.06 28.18 -3.35
C GLU A 135 16.45 27.35 -2.12
N LYS A 136 17.74 27.32 -1.80
CA LYS A 136 18.22 26.70 -0.57
C LYS A 136 17.96 27.63 0.61
N LEU A 137 17.41 27.09 1.69
CA LEU A 137 17.11 27.80 2.93
C LEU A 137 18.01 27.32 4.07
N ASP A 138 18.40 28.22 4.96
CA ASP A 138 19.13 27.87 6.18
C ASP A 138 18.19 27.27 7.25
N SER A 139 16.94 27.73 7.28
CA SER A 139 15.88 27.21 8.17
C SER A 139 14.48 27.39 7.56
N PHE A 140 13.52 26.59 8.02
CA PHE A 140 12.11 26.70 7.68
C PHE A 140 11.23 26.22 8.84
N SER A 141 10.33 27.07 9.35
CA SER A 141 9.57 26.76 10.58
C SER A 141 10.51 26.43 11.76
N ALA A 142 10.35 25.28 12.43
CA ALA A 142 11.24 24.80 13.47
C ALA A 142 12.47 24.01 12.94
N LEU A 143 12.53 23.78 11.63
CA LEU A 143 13.60 23.02 10.99
C LEU A 143 14.79 23.94 10.70
N ASP A 144 15.97 23.50 11.13
CA ASP A 144 17.25 24.19 10.91
C ASP A 144 18.21 23.26 10.18
N SER A 145 18.83 23.72 9.10
CA SER A 145 19.62 22.88 8.21
C SER A 145 20.90 22.34 8.84
N GLU A 146 21.60 23.13 9.65
CA GLU A 146 22.84 22.71 10.31
C GLU A 146 22.54 21.79 11.49
N LYS A 147 21.56 22.15 12.34
CA LYS A 147 21.19 21.36 13.52
C LYS A 147 20.72 19.96 13.17
N HIS A 148 19.98 19.80 12.07
CA HIS A 148 19.37 18.52 11.68
C HIS A 148 20.14 17.81 10.55
N ASP A 149 21.31 18.32 10.16
CA ASP A 149 22.12 17.83 9.03
C ASP A 149 21.31 17.56 7.74
N VAL A 150 20.44 18.51 7.38
CA VAL A 150 19.53 18.39 6.24
C VAL A 150 19.61 19.63 5.35
N GLU A 151 19.56 19.45 4.04
CA GLU A 151 19.40 20.58 3.12
C GLU A 151 17.91 20.89 2.92
N ILE A 152 17.53 22.16 3.07
CA ILE A 152 16.15 22.60 2.90
C ILE A 152 16.06 23.34 1.56
N ILE A 153 15.16 22.90 0.67
CA ILE A 153 14.98 23.53 -0.64
C ILE A 153 13.52 23.94 -0.80
N LYS A 154 13.26 25.24 -0.92
CA LYS A 154 11.94 25.76 -1.29
C LYS A 154 11.78 25.73 -2.80
N LEU A 155 10.80 24.98 -3.29
CA LEU A 155 10.56 24.80 -4.70
C LEU A 155 10.10 26.11 -5.37
N ASP A 156 10.69 26.43 -6.51
CA ASP A 156 10.27 27.54 -7.38
C ASP A 156 9.50 27.05 -8.62
N LYS A 157 9.54 25.75 -8.89
CA LYS A 157 8.89 25.07 -10.00
C LYS A 157 8.32 23.73 -9.55
N ALA A 158 7.33 23.24 -10.28
CA ALA A 158 6.84 21.88 -10.12
C ALA A 158 7.95 20.86 -10.36
N LEU A 159 7.89 19.75 -9.60
CA LEU A 159 8.79 18.61 -9.75
C LEU A 159 8.64 17.99 -11.14
N GLN A 160 9.74 17.45 -11.66
CA GLN A 160 9.76 16.73 -12.93
C GLN A 160 10.22 15.30 -12.70
N ARG A 161 9.49 14.31 -13.22
CA ARG A 161 9.95 12.92 -13.19
C ARG A 161 11.22 12.74 -14.01
N VAL A 162 12.16 11.96 -13.49
CA VAL A 162 13.42 11.64 -14.19
C VAL A 162 13.43 10.17 -14.59
N ASP A 163 13.34 9.27 -13.61
CA ASP A 163 13.39 7.83 -13.80
C ASP A 163 12.40 7.14 -12.84
N GLU A 164 11.79 6.06 -13.32
CA GLU A 164 10.87 5.19 -12.59
C GLU A 164 11.56 3.94 -12.01
N ASN A 165 12.86 3.75 -12.26
CA ASN A 165 13.62 2.66 -11.68
C ASN A 165 13.82 2.84 -10.16
N PHE A 166 13.93 1.71 -9.46
CA PHE A 166 14.24 1.73 -8.04
C PHE A 166 15.66 2.22 -7.79
N ASN A 167 15.78 2.94 -6.68
CA ASN A 167 17.07 3.29 -6.10
C ASN A 167 17.48 2.19 -5.13
N ASP A 168 18.79 2.05 -4.92
CA ASP A 168 19.29 1.22 -3.84
C ASP A 168 19.01 1.92 -2.52
N PHE A 169 18.19 1.30 -1.67
CA PHE A 169 17.82 1.82 -0.36
C PHE A 169 18.65 1.13 0.72
N ARG A 170 19.11 1.90 1.71
CA ARG A 170 19.71 1.39 2.95
C ARG A 170 18.61 0.87 3.86
N ILE A 171 18.56 -0.45 4.00
CA ILE A 171 17.55 -1.16 4.78
C ILE A 171 18.20 -1.66 6.07
N LEU A 172 17.60 -1.34 7.20
CA LEU A 172 17.99 -1.84 8.52
C LEU A 172 16.82 -2.65 9.10
N SER A 173 17.06 -3.90 9.48
CA SER A 173 16.17 -4.66 10.35
C SER A 173 16.59 -4.49 11.81
N PHE A 174 15.62 -4.57 12.71
CA PHE A 174 15.88 -4.58 14.15
C PHE A 174 14.85 -5.43 14.88
N ASP A 175 15.22 -5.87 16.09
CA ASP A 175 14.40 -6.65 17.00
C ASP A 175 14.84 -6.38 18.46
N LEU A 176 13.94 -6.52 19.43
CA LEU A 176 14.19 -6.31 20.85
C LEU A 176 14.05 -7.61 21.66
N GLU A 177 15.07 -7.90 22.47
CA GLU A 177 14.94 -8.87 23.56
C GLU A 177 14.73 -8.15 24.89
N VAL A 178 13.76 -8.62 25.68
CA VAL A 178 13.36 -8.01 26.95
C VAL A 178 13.43 -9.01 28.10
N ARG A 179 13.85 -8.55 29.28
CA ARG A 179 13.95 -9.42 30.47
C ARG A 179 12.58 -9.59 31.12
N ASN A 180 11.89 -10.69 30.83
CA ASN A 180 10.48 -10.95 31.18
C ASN A 180 10.22 -12.01 32.30
N PRO A 181 10.75 -11.86 33.52
CA PRO A 181 10.65 -12.87 34.59
C PRO A 181 9.23 -13.11 35.12
N HIS A 182 8.28 -12.23 34.78
CA HIS A 182 6.89 -12.27 35.24
C HIS A 182 5.90 -12.65 34.12
N GLY A 183 6.39 -13.13 32.98
CA GLY A 183 5.57 -13.62 31.87
C GLY A 183 5.50 -12.62 30.72
N MET A 184 4.32 -12.01 30.50
CA MET A 184 4.18 -10.98 29.46
C MET A 184 5.01 -9.75 29.85
N PRO A 185 5.90 -9.26 28.97
CA PRO A 185 6.76 -8.11 29.29
C PRO A 185 5.97 -6.84 29.62
N ASP A 186 6.43 -6.09 30.63
CA ASP A 186 5.93 -4.77 30.99
C ASP A 186 7.02 -3.70 30.83
N SER A 187 6.85 -2.80 29.85
CA SER A 187 7.82 -1.73 29.56
C SER A 187 8.13 -0.81 30.74
N GLN A 188 7.25 -0.73 31.74
CA GLN A 188 7.49 0.09 32.94
C GLN A 188 8.48 -0.55 33.91
N GLU A 189 8.64 -1.86 33.88
CA GLU A 189 9.43 -2.63 34.87
C GLU A 189 10.59 -3.38 34.18
N ASP A 190 10.28 -4.13 33.12
CA ASP A 190 11.17 -5.07 32.46
C ASP A 190 12.08 -4.36 31.43
N GLU A 191 13.40 -4.43 31.64
CA GLU A 191 14.38 -3.78 30.76
C GLU A 191 14.55 -4.44 29.39
N ILE A 192 14.95 -3.63 28.39
CA ILE A 192 15.54 -4.13 27.14
C ILE A 192 16.95 -4.66 27.47
N ILE A 193 17.21 -5.91 27.10
CA ILE A 193 18.48 -6.59 27.35
C ILE A 193 19.35 -6.76 26.10
N MET A 194 18.71 -6.79 24.92
CA MET A 194 19.41 -6.77 23.65
C MET A 194 18.62 -5.97 22.61
N ILE A 195 19.34 -5.28 21.73
CA ILE A 195 18.80 -4.76 20.47
C ILE A 195 19.61 -5.39 19.34
N GLY A 196 18.97 -6.28 18.59
CA GLY A 196 19.54 -6.82 17.36
C GLY A 196 19.41 -5.80 16.23
N VAL A 197 20.40 -5.72 15.35
CA VAL A 197 20.33 -4.99 14.09
C VAL A 197 21.05 -5.74 12.96
N ALA A 198 20.42 -5.79 11.77
CA ALA A 198 21.06 -6.27 10.56
C ALA A 198 20.76 -5.34 9.38
N SER A 199 21.66 -5.22 8.40
CA SER A 199 21.47 -4.32 7.26
C SER A 199 21.96 -4.86 5.94
N ASN A 200 21.36 -4.39 4.84
CA ASN A 200 21.83 -4.69 3.48
C ASN A 200 23.12 -3.93 3.11
N PHE A 201 23.66 -3.13 4.03
CA PHE A 201 24.91 -2.38 3.87
C PHE A 201 26.00 -2.83 4.86
N GLY A 202 25.85 -4.01 5.48
CA GLY A 202 26.93 -4.71 6.16
C GLY A 202 26.97 -4.60 7.69
N ILE A 203 25.91 -4.10 8.33
CA ILE A 203 25.77 -4.18 9.79
C ILE A 203 25.12 -5.51 10.14
N ASN A 204 25.70 -6.23 11.09
CA ASN A 204 25.12 -7.42 11.73
C ASN A 204 25.61 -7.41 13.18
N GLN A 205 24.78 -6.94 14.11
CA GLN A 205 25.21 -6.66 15.47
C GLN A 205 24.09 -6.88 16.48
N VAL A 206 24.46 -7.32 17.69
CA VAL A 206 23.60 -7.33 18.87
C VAL A 206 24.18 -6.37 19.91
N ILE A 207 23.45 -5.32 20.25
CA ILE A 207 23.85 -4.37 21.30
C ILE A 207 23.34 -4.90 22.64
N SER A 208 24.20 -5.04 23.64
CA SER A 208 23.81 -5.61 24.94
C SER A 208 24.63 -5.07 26.11
N THR A 209 24.07 -5.14 27.32
CA THR A 209 24.78 -4.76 28.56
C THR A 209 25.70 -5.86 29.11
N LYS A 210 25.48 -7.12 28.70
CA LYS A 210 26.30 -8.25 29.14
C LYS A 210 27.42 -8.56 28.15
N LYS A 211 28.46 -9.20 28.69
CA LYS A 211 29.62 -9.63 27.91
C LYS A 211 29.38 -11.03 27.35
N ASN A 212 29.68 -11.19 26.07
CA ASN A 212 29.68 -12.45 25.33
C ASN A 212 30.97 -13.26 25.53
N SER A 213 30.93 -14.53 25.11
CA SER A 213 32.13 -15.33 24.88
C SER A 213 32.94 -14.82 23.68
N PRO A 214 34.29 -15.01 23.65
CA PRO A 214 35.16 -14.50 22.59
C PRO A 214 34.77 -14.89 21.16
N GLU A 215 34.04 -15.99 20.99
CA GLU A 215 33.54 -16.48 19.71
C GLU A 215 32.55 -15.54 19.02
N ARG A 216 31.99 -14.56 19.74
CA ARG A 216 30.94 -13.63 19.27
C ARG A 216 31.36 -12.15 19.33
N ASP A 217 32.66 -11.90 19.56
CA ASP A 217 33.23 -10.55 19.63
C ASP A 217 33.11 -9.77 18.31
N ASP A 218 32.78 -10.46 17.21
CA ASP A 218 32.58 -9.89 15.87
C ASP A 218 31.20 -9.25 15.68
N PHE A 219 30.18 -9.65 16.44
CA PHE A 219 28.83 -9.10 16.31
C PHE A 219 28.21 -8.62 17.62
N VAL A 220 28.74 -8.95 18.80
CA VAL A 220 28.19 -8.41 20.06
C VAL A 220 28.87 -7.09 20.42
N CYS A 221 28.07 -6.03 20.50
CA CYS A 221 28.50 -4.72 20.98
C CYS A 221 28.10 -4.53 22.44
N GLN A 222 29.07 -4.64 23.34
CA GLN A 222 28.84 -4.43 24.76
C GLN A 222 28.76 -2.92 25.09
N VAL A 223 27.66 -2.52 25.72
CA VAL A 223 27.44 -1.19 26.30
C VAL A 223 27.28 -1.27 27.82
N SER A 224 27.31 -0.14 28.54
CA SER A 224 27.29 -0.15 30.00
C SER A 224 25.90 -0.07 30.62
N SER A 225 24.89 0.34 29.86
CA SER A 225 23.52 0.54 30.35
C SER A 225 22.48 0.41 29.24
N GLU A 226 21.21 0.23 29.63
CA GLU A 226 20.08 0.27 28.70
C GLU A 226 19.98 1.63 27.99
N LYS A 227 20.25 2.73 28.70
CA LYS A 227 20.37 4.08 28.11
C LYS A 227 21.34 4.10 26.93
N GLU A 228 22.56 3.58 27.13
CA GLU A 228 23.57 3.51 26.07
C GLU A 228 23.16 2.55 24.94
N MET A 229 22.42 1.48 25.25
CA MET A 229 21.90 0.55 24.24
C MET A 229 20.92 1.23 23.29
N ILE A 230 19.94 1.94 23.84
CA ILE A 230 18.92 2.69 23.09
C ILE A 230 19.58 3.83 22.29
N GLN A 231 20.53 4.54 22.89
CA GLN A 231 21.28 5.59 22.20
C GLN A 231 22.10 5.02 21.02
N THR A 232 22.83 3.92 21.24
CA THR A 232 23.62 3.26 20.20
C THR A 232 22.75 2.81 19.02
N PHE A 233 21.55 2.28 19.31
CA PHE A 233 20.59 1.94 18.26
C PHE A 233 20.16 3.17 17.44
N ALA A 234 19.81 4.27 18.11
CA ALA A 234 19.44 5.51 17.43
C ALA A 234 20.61 6.08 16.59
N ASP A 235 21.84 6.01 17.11
CA ASP A 235 23.04 6.48 16.44
C ASP A 235 23.34 5.63 15.20
N ILE A 236 23.20 4.31 15.25
CA ILE A 236 23.34 3.41 14.08
C ILE A 236 22.40 3.86 12.95
N ILE A 237 21.14 4.19 13.25
CA ILE A 237 20.18 4.64 12.25
C ILE A 237 20.62 5.97 11.62
N LYS A 238 21.01 6.94 12.44
CA LYS A 238 21.37 8.31 12.02
C LYS A 238 22.68 8.34 11.25
N GLU A 239 23.74 7.74 11.80
CA GLU A 239 25.09 7.75 11.21
C GLU A 239 25.16 6.98 9.88
N ASN A 240 24.34 5.94 9.73
CA ASN A 240 24.28 5.17 8.49
C ASN A 240 23.23 5.70 7.50
N ASN A 241 22.54 6.80 7.85
CA ASN A 241 21.51 7.43 7.03
C ASN A 241 20.53 6.41 6.44
N VAL A 242 19.87 5.62 7.30
CA VAL A 242 18.94 4.56 6.89
C VAL A 242 17.75 5.13 6.11
N ASP A 243 17.28 4.41 5.08
CA ASP A 243 16.10 4.79 4.28
C ASP A 243 14.84 4.08 4.77
N ILE A 244 14.97 2.77 5.00
CA ILE A 244 13.88 1.88 5.36
C ILE A 244 14.27 1.12 6.61
N ILE A 245 13.45 1.22 7.65
CA ILE A 245 13.56 0.37 8.84
C ILE A 245 12.48 -0.70 8.80
N VAL A 246 12.87 -1.95 9.06
CA VAL A 246 11.97 -3.10 9.07
C VAL A 246 12.04 -3.82 10.41
N GLY A 247 10.92 -4.41 10.80
CA GLY A 247 10.82 -5.29 11.97
C GLY A 247 9.71 -6.30 11.73
N TYR A 248 9.52 -7.23 12.67
CA TYR A 248 8.47 -8.23 12.59
C TYR A 248 7.51 -8.08 13.78
N ASN A 249 6.32 -7.52 13.54
CA ASN A 249 5.37 -7.09 14.58
C ASN A 249 5.84 -5.85 15.38
N SER A 250 6.73 -5.07 14.78
CA SER A 250 7.31 -3.84 15.34
C SER A 250 6.32 -2.70 15.55
N ASP A 251 5.20 -2.67 14.80
CA ASP A 251 4.13 -1.68 15.06
C ASP A 251 3.45 -1.92 16.43
N ASN A 252 3.35 -3.18 16.89
CA ASN A 252 2.58 -3.56 18.07
C ASN A 252 3.44 -3.82 19.32
N PHE A 253 4.71 -4.19 19.14
CA PHE A 253 5.60 -4.55 20.26
C PHE A 253 6.83 -3.64 20.32
N ASP A 254 7.74 -3.75 19.35
CA ASP A 254 9.08 -3.15 19.46
C ASP A 254 9.07 -1.64 19.61
N PHE A 255 8.39 -0.91 18.72
CA PHE A 255 8.37 0.55 18.81
C PHE A 255 7.64 1.07 20.06
N PRO A 256 6.44 0.56 20.43
CA PRO A 256 5.82 0.94 21.70
C PRO A 256 6.74 0.73 22.90
N TYR A 257 7.39 -0.44 22.98
CA TYR A 257 8.28 -0.80 24.07
C TYR A 257 9.52 0.10 24.12
N LEU A 258 10.17 0.30 22.97
CA LEU A 258 11.34 1.16 22.82
C LEU A 258 11.06 2.59 23.27
N ILE A 259 9.91 3.15 22.90
CA ILE A 259 9.53 4.53 23.27
C ILE A 259 9.35 4.66 24.78
N ASP A 260 8.65 3.71 25.41
CA ASP A 260 8.45 3.72 26.86
C ASP A 260 9.80 3.61 27.61
N ARG A 261 10.68 2.71 27.16
CA ARG A 261 12.03 2.54 27.76
C ARG A 261 12.96 3.72 27.49
N ALA A 262 12.92 4.31 26.30
CA ALA A 262 13.69 5.50 25.97
C ALA A 262 13.30 6.67 26.88
N LYS A 263 12.00 6.85 27.14
CA LYS A 263 11.50 7.85 28.07
C LYS A 263 11.94 7.60 29.52
N ILE A 264 11.92 6.36 29.98
CA ILE A 264 12.41 5.99 31.33
C ILE A 264 13.91 6.28 31.47
N ASN A 265 14.67 6.04 30.40
CA ASN A 265 16.12 6.24 30.36
C ASN A 265 16.56 7.67 29.96
N ASP A 266 15.61 8.59 29.75
CA ASP A 266 15.86 9.98 29.35
C ASP A 266 16.71 10.04 28.05
N VAL A 267 16.25 9.33 27.02
CA VAL A 267 16.83 9.28 25.68
C VAL A 267 15.81 9.81 24.67
N ASP A 268 16.20 10.87 23.95
CA ASP A 268 15.45 11.37 22.80
C ASP A 268 15.84 10.56 21.56
N LEU A 269 14.87 9.86 20.96
CA LEU A 269 15.14 8.98 19.83
C LEU A 269 15.42 9.80 18.56
N ASP A 270 14.65 10.87 18.32
CA ASP A 270 14.86 11.83 17.22
C ASP A 270 15.13 11.16 15.85
N LEU A 271 14.40 10.09 15.53
CA LEU A 271 14.64 9.27 14.32
C LEU A 271 14.08 9.90 13.03
N GLY A 272 13.28 10.96 13.12
CA GLY A 272 12.81 11.69 11.95
C GLY A 272 13.93 12.51 11.32
N MET A 273 13.90 12.64 9.98
CA MET A 273 14.82 13.49 9.21
C MET A 273 14.70 14.98 9.60
N ASP A 274 13.57 15.41 10.15
CA ASP A 274 13.38 16.75 10.73
C ASP A 274 13.67 16.82 12.24
N GLY A 275 14.32 15.80 12.81
CA GLY A 275 14.57 15.65 14.24
C GLY A 275 13.32 15.35 15.08
N SER A 276 12.20 14.98 14.47
CA SER A 276 11.02 14.59 15.25
C SER A 276 11.11 13.16 15.78
N ASP A 277 10.58 12.94 16.97
CA ASP A 277 10.35 11.60 17.52
C ASP A 277 9.36 10.74 16.71
N ILE A 278 9.36 9.45 17.04
CA ILE A 278 8.41 8.45 16.52
C ILE A 278 6.99 8.83 16.93
N ARG A 279 6.05 8.76 15.98
CA ARG A 279 4.61 8.97 16.21
C ARG A 279 3.81 7.76 15.82
N PHE A 280 2.76 7.46 16.58
CA PHE A 280 1.77 6.47 16.18
C PHE A 280 0.64 7.11 15.38
N ILE A 281 0.47 6.64 14.16
CA ILE A 281 -0.60 7.05 13.26
C ILE A 281 -1.58 5.90 13.11
N LYS A 282 -2.88 6.18 13.27
CA LYS A 282 -3.91 5.18 13.04
C LYS A 282 -4.02 4.85 11.55
N ARG A 283 -3.93 3.56 11.21
CA ARG A 283 -4.12 3.02 9.86
C ARG A 283 -5.10 1.84 9.92
N GLY A 284 -6.36 2.11 9.59
CA GLY A 284 -7.43 1.13 9.77
C GLY A 284 -7.68 0.82 11.25
N PHE A 285 -7.48 -0.45 11.64
CA PHE A 285 -7.64 -0.91 13.03
C PHE A 285 -6.31 -0.98 13.79
N THR A 286 -5.18 -0.71 13.15
CA THR A 286 -3.85 -0.78 13.77
C THR A 286 -3.27 0.61 13.98
N ASN A 287 -2.42 0.74 15.00
CA ASN A 287 -1.52 1.88 15.15
C ASN A 287 -0.23 1.55 14.43
N ALA A 288 0.36 2.51 13.73
CA ALA A 288 1.60 2.33 12.99
C ALA A 288 2.65 3.33 13.46
N ALA A 289 3.83 2.84 13.79
CA ALA A 289 4.98 3.67 14.14
C ALA A 289 5.50 4.38 12.90
N SER A 290 5.52 5.71 12.94
CA SER A 290 5.87 6.59 11.83
C SER A 290 7.01 7.52 12.23
N MET A 291 8.02 7.59 11.37
CA MET A 291 9.15 8.51 11.48
C MET A 291 9.22 9.29 10.17
N LYS A 292 9.35 10.61 10.25
CA LYS A 292 9.33 11.44 9.04
C LYS A 292 10.60 11.23 8.25
N GLY A 293 10.49 10.80 6.99
CA GLY A 293 11.65 10.57 6.13
C GLY A 293 12.45 9.29 6.41
N LEU A 294 12.11 8.52 7.45
CA LEU A 294 12.59 7.16 7.69
C LEU A 294 11.41 6.19 7.54
N ILE A 295 11.40 5.41 6.47
CA ILE A 295 10.23 4.61 6.12
C ILE A 295 10.19 3.33 6.94
N HIS A 296 9.19 3.20 7.79
CA HIS A 296 8.95 1.96 8.53
C HIS A 296 8.05 0.98 7.78
N VAL A 297 8.49 -0.27 7.64
CA VAL A 297 7.69 -1.40 7.16
C VAL A 297 7.68 -2.53 8.18
N ASP A 298 6.52 -2.78 8.80
CA ASP A 298 6.29 -3.96 9.63
C ASP A 298 6.00 -5.17 8.72
N LEU A 299 6.93 -6.13 8.69
CA LEU A 299 6.84 -7.31 7.82
C LEU A 299 5.70 -8.24 8.23
N TYR A 300 5.27 -8.26 9.50
CA TYR A 300 4.16 -9.11 9.93
C TYR A 300 2.88 -8.83 9.13
N LEU A 301 2.56 -7.55 8.92
CA LEU A 301 1.39 -7.14 8.12
C LEU A 301 1.55 -7.46 6.64
N VAL A 302 2.77 -7.33 6.10
CA VAL A 302 3.10 -7.69 4.72
C VAL A 302 2.91 -9.19 4.50
N MET A 303 3.41 -10.02 5.42
CA MET A 303 3.37 -11.48 5.28
C MET A 303 1.95 -12.03 5.43
N ARG A 304 1.14 -11.47 6.34
CA ARG A 304 -0.29 -11.79 6.45
C ARG A 304 -1.10 -11.49 5.19
N ARG A 305 -0.64 -10.56 4.35
CA ARG A 305 -1.26 -10.27 3.05
C ARG A 305 -0.79 -11.22 1.96
N TYR A 306 0.42 -11.76 2.07
CA TYR A 306 1.05 -12.53 0.99
C TYR A 306 0.95 -14.03 1.14
N MET A 307 0.77 -14.52 2.36
CA MET A 307 0.77 -15.93 2.68
C MET A 307 -0.53 -16.32 3.37
N THR A 308 -0.86 -17.61 3.32
CA THR A 308 -1.97 -18.20 4.08
C THR A 308 -1.37 -19.27 4.97
N LEU A 309 -1.11 -18.91 6.22
CA LEU A 309 -0.49 -19.77 7.23
C LEU A 309 -1.44 -19.92 8.43
N GLU A 310 -1.31 -21.05 9.14
CA GLU A 310 -2.02 -21.25 10.42
C GLU A 310 -1.52 -20.29 11.50
N ARG A 311 -0.20 -20.04 11.51
CA ARG A 311 0.49 -19.11 12.40
C ARG A 311 1.48 -18.28 11.60
N TYR A 312 1.64 -17.03 11.97
CA TYR A 312 2.53 -16.07 11.32
C TYR A 312 3.65 -15.65 12.28
N THR A 313 4.27 -16.60 12.98
CA THR A 313 5.51 -16.30 13.72
C THR A 313 6.67 -16.14 12.73
N LEU A 314 7.74 -15.48 13.15
CA LEU A 314 8.91 -15.23 12.31
C LEU A 314 9.49 -16.55 11.78
N GLU A 315 9.64 -17.55 12.65
CA GLU A 315 10.14 -18.90 12.33
C GLU A 315 9.29 -19.55 11.25
N ARG A 316 7.96 -19.50 11.39
CA ARG A 316 7.06 -20.18 10.45
C ARG A 316 7.09 -19.52 9.08
N VAL A 317 7.12 -18.19 9.05
CA VAL A 317 7.23 -17.42 7.80
C VAL A 317 8.58 -17.68 7.13
N TYR A 318 9.67 -17.62 7.90
CA TYR A 318 11.02 -17.83 7.40
C TYR A 318 11.17 -19.22 6.78
N TYR A 319 10.71 -20.27 7.48
CA TYR A 319 10.72 -21.64 6.98
C TYR A 319 9.90 -21.79 5.69
N GLU A 320 8.71 -21.18 5.61
CA GLU A 320 7.88 -21.29 4.41
C GLU A 320 8.48 -20.55 3.20
N LEU A 321 9.23 -19.47 3.42
CA LEU A 321 9.89 -18.73 2.35
C LEU A 321 11.20 -19.37 1.88
N PHE A 322 12.00 -19.92 2.81
CA PHE A 322 13.39 -20.33 2.53
C PHE A 322 13.66 -21.83 2.73
N GLY A 323 12.77 -22.57 3.40
CA GLY A 323 12.98 -23.99 3.75
C GLY A 323 14.06 -24.20 4.81
N GLU A 324 14.39 -23.16 5.56
CA GLU A 324 15.42 -23.12 6.60
C GLU A 324 14.76 -22.96 7.98
N GLU A 325 15.29 -23.64 9.00
CA GLU A 325 14.87 -23.46 10.39
C GLU A 325 15.72 -22.37 11.06
N LYS A 326 15.09 -21.53 11.88
CA LYS A 326 15.76 -20.55 12.74
C LYS A 326 16.21 -21.19 14.06
N ILE A 327 17.11 -20.51 14.74
CA ILE A 327 17.31 -20.73 16.17
C ILE A 327 15.99 -20.35 16.88
N ASP A 328 15.56 -21.20 17.81
CA ASP A 328 14.32 -21.01 18.57
C ASP A 328 14.65 -21.03 20.06
N VAL A 329 14.35 -19.92 20.74
CA VAL A 329 14.41 -19.80 22.19
C VAL A 329 12.99 -19.62 22.69
N PRO A 330 12.50 -20.45 23.63
CA PRO A 330 11.16 -20.27 24.19
C PRO A 330 11.02 -18.89 24.84
N GLY A 331 10.10 -18.06 24.33
CA GLY A 331 9.96 -16.67 24.74
C GLY A 331 9.73 -16.47 26.25
N GLU A 332 9.11 -17.44 26.93
CA GLU A 332 8.92 -17.44 28.38
C GLU A 332 10.20 -17.69 29.20
N ARG A 333 11.28 -18.12 28.54
CA ARG A 333 12.57 -18.44 29.14
C ARG A 333 13.69 -17.46 28.77
N ILE A 334 13.41 -16.42 27.98
CA ILE A 334 14.41 -15.40 27.60
C ILE A 334 15.15 -14.85 28.82
N TRP A 335 14.41 -14.48 29.88
CA TRP A 335 15.00 -13.99 31.13
C TRP A 335 15.90 -15.03 31.84
N GLU A 336 15.60 -16.33 31.73
CA GLU A 336 16.45 -17.40 32.31
C GLU A 336 17.79 -17.45 31.58
N PHE A 337 17.77 -17.43 30.24
CA PHE A 337 18.96 -17.45 29.41
C PHE A 337 19.85 -16.24 29.70
N TRP A 338 19.20 -15.07 29.85
CA TRP A 338 19.87 -13.85 30.26
C TRP A 338 20.51 -13.99 31.66
N ASP A 339 19.73 -14.34 32.68
CA ASP A 339 20.16 -14.33 34.09
C ASP A 339 21.19 -15.42 34.43
N ASN A 340 21.08 -16.61 33.82
CA ASN A 340 21.99 -17.72 34.07
C ASN A 340 23.40 -17.47 33.51
N GLY A 341 23.51 -16.71 32.41
CA GLY A 341 24.80 -16.41 31.79
C GLY A 341 25.43 -17.62 31.08
N GLY A 342 26.71 -17.49 30.74
CA GLY A 342 27.48 -18.57 30.09
C GLY A 342 26.90 -18.98 28.75
N GLU A 343 26.81 -20.29 28.50
CA GLU A 343 26.35 -20.86 27.23
C GLU A 343 24.89 -20.48 26.89
N GLU A 344 24.01 -20.33 27.89
CA GLU A 344 22.63 -19.90 27.62
C GLU A 344 22.57 -18.44 27.15
N LEU A 345 23.37 -17.55 27.74
CA LEU A 345 23.48 -16.17 27.27
C LEU A 345 24.10 -16.08 25.86
N ASP A 346 25.12 -16.90 25.59
CA ASP A 346 25.72 -16.99 24.25
C ASP A 346 24.71 -17.46 23.20
N ASN A 347 23.88 -18.46 23.52
CA ASN A 347 22.80 -18.91 22.63
C ASN A 347 21.73 -17.81 22.43
N LEU A 348 21.48 -16.98 23.44
CA LEU A 348 20.55 -15.85 23.32
C LEU A 348 21.11 -14.76 22.39
N PHE A 349 22.44 -14.52 22.40
CA PHE A 349 23.07 -13.62 21.41
C PHE A 349 22.94 -14.15 19.98
N ASP A 350 23.17 -15.45 19.77
CA ASP A 350 23.03 -16.08 18.46
C ASP A 350 21.56 -16.01 17.97
N TYR A 351 20.60 -16.24 18.87
CA TYR A 351 19.16 -16.10 18.60
C TYR A 351 18.78 -14.67 18.19
N SER A 352 19.18 -13.66 18.97
CA SER A 352 18.86 -12.25 18.68
C SER A 352 19.46 -11.80 17.33
N LEU A 353 20.66 -12.28 16.99
CA LEU A 353 21.24 -12.02 15.67
C LEU A 353 20.46 -12.73 14.54
N ASP A 354 20.09 -13.99 14.73
CA ASP A 354 19.34 -14.78 13.74
C ASP A 354 17.96 -14.16 13.43
N ASP A 355 17.29 -13.58 14.44
CA ASP A 355 16.01 -12.88 14.28
C ASP A 355 16.10 -11.69 13.33
N VAL A 356 17.10 -10.82 13.52
CA VAL A 356 17.26 -9.63 12.67
C VAL A 356 17.80 -9.97 11.29
N VAL A 357 18.70 -10.95 11.17
CA VAL A 357 19.19 -11.44 9.86
C VAL A 357 18.06 -12.10 9.07
N SER A 358 17.23 -12.91 9.73
CA SER A 358 16.06 -13.53 9.13
C SER A 358 15.03 -12.49 8.68
N THR A 359 14.75 -11.51 9.53
CA THR A 359 13.86 -10.38 9.23
C THR A 359 14.37 -9.59 8.02
N LEU A 360 15.67 -9.32 7.92
CA LEU A 360 16.27 -8.66 6.76
C LEU A 360 16.11 -9.50 5.48
N LYS A 361 16.37 -10.81 5.54
CA LYS A 361 16.21 -11.72 4.38
C LYS A 361 14.76 -11.74 3.87
N ILE A 362 13.78 -11.72 4.78
CA ILE A 362 12.36 -11.59 4.42
C ILE A 362 12.10 -10.23 3.75
N ALA A 363 12.67 -9.14 4.27
CA ALA A 363 12.53 -7.81 3.67
C ALA A 363 13.12 -7.77 2.25
N GLU A 364 14.32 -8.29 2.04
CA GLU A 364 14.97 -8.35 0.72
C GLU A 364 14.17 -9.18 -0.30
N GLN A 365 13.45 -10.21 0.17
CA GLN A 365 12.58 -11.03 -0.66
C GLN A 365 11.25 -10.35 -1.01
N THR A 366 10.72 -9.48 -0.13
CA THR A 366 9.32 -8.99 -0.22
C THR A 366 9.18 -7.50 -0.49
N LEU A 367 10.15 -6.67 -0.09
CA LEU A 367 10.15 -5.22 -0.34
C LEU A 367 10.14 -4.86 -1.83
N PRO A 368 10.86 -5.54 -2.75
CA PRO A 368 10.81 -5.20 -4.18
C PRO A 368 9.37 -5.19 -4.72
N LEU A 369 8.53 -6.14 -4.31
CA LEU A 369 7.12 -6.18 -4.68
C LEU A 369 6.31 -5.02 -4.09
N ASN A 370 6.57 -4.62 -2.85
CA ASN A 370 5.87 -3.49 -2.22
C ASN A 370 6.29 -2.15 -2.84
N LEU A 371 7.57 -1.99 -3.16
CA LEU A 371 8.11 -0.83 -3.88
C LEU A 371 7.48 -0.69 -5.27
N GLU A 372 7.31 -1.81 -5.99
CA GLU A 372 6.59 -1.85 -7.26
C GLU A 372 5.11 -1.49 -7.14
N LEU A 373 4.43 -2.01 -6.11
CA LEU A 373 3.06 -1.60 -5.82
C LEU A 373 2.99 -0.10 -5.51
N THR A 374 3.93 0.45 -4.75
CA THR A 374 4.05 1.89 -4.48
C THR A 374 4.17 2.69 -5.77
N ARG A 375 4.98 2.23 -6.73
CA ARG A 375 5.14 2.88 -8.03
C ARG A 375 3.84 2.90 -8.85
N ILE A 376 3.21 1.74 -8.98
CA ILE A 376 1.98 1.59 -9.76
C ILE A 376 0.83 2.40 -9.13
N ILE A 377 0.62 2.25 -7.82
CA ILE A 377 -0.48 2.88 -7.07
C ILE A 377 -0.22 4.38 -6.85
N GLY A 378 1.05 4.82 -6.80
CA GLY A 378 1.45 6.22 -6.60
C GLY A 378 1.19 6.73 -5.18
N GLN A 379 1.34 5.87 -4.16
CA GLN A 379 1.10 6.22 -2.76
C GLN A 379 2.32 5.84 -1.89
N PRO A 380 2.56 6.49 -0.74
CA PRO A 380 3.77 6.26 0.06
C PRO A 380 3.95 4.79 0.45
N LEU A 381 5.20 4.30 0.47
CA LEU A 381 5.50 2.90 0.84
C LEU A 381 4.97 2.56 2.25
N PHE A 382 5.09 3.50 3.18
CA PHE A 382 4.53 3.40 4.53
C PHE A 382 3.03 3.03 4.53
N ASP A 383 2.26 3.63 3.62
CA ASP A 383 0.83 3.37 3.49
C ASP A 383 0.56 2.09 2.68
N VAL A 384 1.24 1.88 1.55
CA VAL A 384 1.02 0.72 0.65
C VAL A 384 1.30 -0.60 1.36
N SER A 385 2.35 -0.64 2.18
CA SER A 385 2.71 -1.83 2.97
C SER A 385 1.63 -2.22 3.99
N ARG A 386 0.75 -1.28 4.37
CA ARG A 386 -0.33 -1.47 5.38
C ARG A 386 -1.74 -1.51 4.78
N MET A 387 -1.90 -1.14 3.51
CA MET A 387 -3.19 -1.24 2.83
C MET A 387 -3.65 -2.68 2.64
N ALA A 388 -4.95 -2.90 2.82
CA ALA A 388 -5.61 -4.08 2.28
C ALA A 388 -5.59 -4.04 0.74
N THR A 389 -5.66 -5.19 0.08
CA THR A 389 -5.63 -5.27 -1.39
C THR A 389 -6.71 -4.40 -2.04
N GLY A 390 -7.94 -4.39 -1.49
CA GLY A 390 -9.02 -3.53 -1.99
C GLY A 390 -8.71 -2.03 -1.91
N GLN A 391 -7.97 -1.59 -0.87
CA GLN A 391 -7.53 -0.20 -0.76
C GLN A 391 -6.42 0.13 -1.78
N GLN A 392 -5.52 -0.82 -2.05
CA GLN A 392 -4.51 -0.68 -3.11
C GLN A 392 -5.17 -0.51 -4.48
N ALA A 393 -6.18 -1.33 -4.80
CA ALA A 393 -6.95 -1.23 -6.03
C ALA A 393 -7.75 0.08 -6.10
N GLU A 394 -8.39 0.52 -5.02
CA GLU A 394 -9.10 1.80 -4.97
C GLU A 394 -8.16 2.97 -5.27
N TRP A 395 -7.00 3.06 -4.61
CA TRP A 395 -6.06 4.17 -4.85
C TRP A 395 -5.43 4.12 -6.24
N PHE A 396 -5.20 2.93 -6.80
CA PHE A 396 -4.81 2.80 -8.19
C PHE A 396 -5.88 3.38 -9.13
N LEU A 397 -7.15 3.06 -8.93
CA LEU A 397 -8.26 3.59 -9.75
C LEU A 397 -8.46 5.09 -9.57
N VAL A 398 -8.31 5.61 -8.36
CA VAL A 398 -8.32 7.06 -8.08
C VAL A 398 -7.23 7.78 -8.87
N LYS A 399 -6.01 7.22 -8.89
CA LYS A 399 -4.90 7.74 -9.70
C LYS A 399 -5.23 7.70 -11.19
N GLN A 400 -5.78 6.59 -11.70
CA GLN A 400 -6.14 6.47 -13.12
C GLN A 400 -7.25 7.44 -13.53
N ALA A 401 -8.30 7.61 -12.70
CA ALA A 401 -9.38 8.56 -12.96
C ALA A 401 -8.83 9.98 -13.14
N TYR A 402 -7.90 10.41 -12.30
CA TYR A 402 -7.25 11.71 -12.45
C TYR A 402 -6.59 11.90 -13.81
N PHE A 403 -5.76 10.93 -14.25
CA PHE A 403 -5.04 11.01 -15.53
C PHE A 403 -5.94 10.85 -16.76
N ASP A 404 -7.08 10.16 -16.62
CA ASP A 404 -8.07 10.03 -17.69
C ASP A 404 -9.08 11.22 -17.74
N GLU A 405 -8.83 12.25 -16.92
CA GLU A 405 -9.66 13.46 -16.73
C GLU A 405 -11.07 13.18 -16.21
N GLU A 406 -11.21 12.10 -15.45
CA GLU A 406 -12.45 11.62 -14.86
C GLU A 406 -12.54 11.97 -13.36
N VAL A 407 -13.72 12.39 -12.93
CA VAL A 407 -14.00 12.71 -11.52
C VAL A 407 -14.16 11.42 -10.73
N VAL A 408 -13.50 11.36 -9.58
CA VAL A 408 -13.56 10.21 -8.70
C VAL A 408 -14.92 10.14 -8.00
N PRO A 409 -15.64 9.00 -8.03
CA PRO A 409 -16.88 8.82 -7.30
C PRO A 409 -16.69 8.94 -5.79
N ASN A 410 -17.74 9.39 -5.10
CA ASN A 410 -17.76 9.43 -3.65
C ASN A 410 -17.77 8.01 -3.08
N LYS A 411 -17.24 7.84 -1.87
CA LYS A 411 -17.45 6.61 -1.12
C LYS A 411 -18.93 6.43 -0.82
N GLN A 412 -19.37 5.17 -0.88
CA GLN A 412 -20.76 4.83 -0.58
C GLN A 412 -21.08 5.14 0.90
N GLY A 413 -22.17 5.87 1.14
CA GLY A 413 -22.53 6.42 2.47
C GLY A 413 -22.95 5.40 3.53
N SER A 414 -23.53 5.87 4.64
CA SER A 414 -23.78 5.11 5.88
C SER A 414 -24.72 3.90 5.79
N ASN A 415 -25.47 3.72 4.69
CA ASN A 415 -26.36 2.56 4.45
C ASN A 415 -25.59 1.26 4.11
N PHE A 416 -24.40 1.09 4.70
CA PHE A 416 -23.53 -0.07 4.51
C PHE A 416 -24.24 -1.37 4.90
N THR A 417 -24.90 -1.38 6.06
CA THR A 417 -25.63 -2.55 6.55
C THR A 417 -26.78 -2.92 5.64
N ASP A 418 -27.49 -1.95 5.07
CA ASP A 418 -28.61 -2.22 4.18
C ASP A 418 -28.13 -2.79 2.85
N ARG A 419 -27.02 -2.26 2.29
CA ARG A 419 -26.37 -2.83 1.10
C ARG A 419 -25.89 -4.26 1.38
N ALA A 420 -25.11 -4.46 2.45
CA ALA A 420 -24.58 -5.78 2.80
C ALA A 420 -25.67 -6.82 3.12
N ASN A 421 -26.82 -6.39 3.67
CA ASN A 421 -27.95 -7.28 3.99
C ASN A 421 -28.88 -7.54 2.79
N ALA A 422 -28.89 -6.67 1.77
CA ALA A 422 -29.65 -6.86 0.54
C ALA A 422 -28.94 -7.82 -0.46
N GLU A 423 -27.74 -8.27 -0.13
CA GLU A 423 -26.91 -9.11 -0.98
C GLU A 423 -27.27 -10.60 -0.83
N ASP A 424 -28.15 -11.08 -1.71
CA ASP A 424 -28.15 -12.49 -2.11
C ASP A 424 -27.35 -12.58 -3.42
N ASN A 425 -26.04 -12.85 -3.30
CA ASN A 425 -25.16 -13.04 -4.47
C ASN A 425 -24.89 -14.53 -4.65
N GLU A 426 -25.35 -15.07 -5.78
CA GLU A 426 -24.86 -16.35 -6.24
C GLU A 426 -23.38 -16.18 -6.62
N GLY A 427 -22.49 -16.80 -5.84
CA GLY A 427 -21.05 -16.75 -6.04
C GLY A 427 -20.56 -17.54 -7.26
N GLY A 428 -19.27 -17.90 -7.24
CA GLY A 428 -18.68 -18.79 -8.24
C GLY A 428 -19.37 -20.14 -8.29
N PHE A 429 -19.34 -20.79 -9.47
CA PHE A 429 -19.84 -22.16 -9.59
C PHE A 429 -18.88 -23.14 -8.94
N VAL A 430 -19.39 -23.99 -8.05
CA VAL A 430 -18.64 -25.12 -7.48
C VAL A 430 -19.31 -26.41 -7.92
N LEU A 431 -18.53 -27.33 -8.50
CA LEU A 431 -18.96 -28.71 -8.67
C LEU A 431 -18.44 -29.51 -7.48
N GLU A 432 -19.35 -30.07 -6.69
CA GLU A 432 -18.99 -30.96 -5.59
C GLU A 432 -18.05 -32.07 -6.07
N PRO A 433 -16.94 -32.32 -5.35
CA PRO A 433 -15.95 -33.28 -5.80
C PRO A 433 -16.53 -34.69 -5.77
N ASP A 434 -16.26 -35.47 -6.82
CA ASP A 434 -16.36 -36.93 -6.78
C ASP A 434 -15.35 -37.44 -5.72
N LYS A 435 -15.85 -37.72 -4.51
CA LYS A 435 -15.00 -38.04 -3.35
C LYS A 435 -14.26 -39.36 -3.56
N GLY A 436 -12.94 -39.33 -3.38
CA GLY A 436 -12.08 -40.52 -3.41
C GLY A 436 -10.62 -40.16 -3.66
N LEU A 437 -9.78 -41.18 -3.81
CA LEU A 437 -8.42 -41.02 -4.33
C LEU A 437 -8.47 -41.05 -5.86
N HIS A 438 -8.01 -39.97 -6.50
CA HIS A 438 -8.05 -39.79 -7.93
C HIS A 438 -6.63 -39.66 -8.48
N GLU A 439 -6.27 -40.51 -9.43
CA GLU A 439 -5.00 -40.42 -10.17
C GLU A 439 -5.24 -39.88 -11.59
N ASN A 440 -4.18 -39.39 -12.23
CA ASN A 440 -4.16 -38.92 -13.63
C ASN A 440 -5.18 -37.81 -13.92
N LEU A 441 -5.15 -36.75 -13.11
CA LEU A 441 -5.98 -35.57 -13.27
C LEU A 441 -5.34 -34.56 -14.22
N VAL A 442 -6.18 -33.91 -15.01
CA VAL A 442 -5.83 -32.73 -15.80
C VAL A 442 -6.60 -31.55 -15.25
N GLN A 443 -5.89 -30.45 -14.98
CA GLN A 443 -6.49 -29.19 -14.57
C GLN A 443 -6.71 -28.30 -15.81
N PHE A 444 -7.93 -27.83 -15.97
CA PHE A 444 -8.28 -26.77 -16.91
C PHE A 444 -8.54 -25.50 -16.11
N ASP A 445 -7.83 -24.43 -16.43
CA ASP A 445 -7.88 -23.17 -15.69
C ASP A 445 -8.03 -21.98 -16.65
N PHE A 446 -8.92 -21.05 -16.33
CA PHE A 446 -9.09 -19.83 -17.11
C PHE A 446 -8.02 -18.82 -16.71
N ARG A 447 -7.26 -18.33 -17.69
CA ARG A 447 -6.28 -17.26 -17.45
C ARG A 447 -7.00 -15.96 -17.12
N SER A 448 -7.11 -15.63 -15.83
CA SER A 448 -7.74 -14.39 -15.33
C SER A 448 -9.20 -14.27 -15.80
N LEU A 449 -10.04 -15.25 -15.43
CA LEU A 449 -11.45 -15.34 -15.84
C LEU A 449 -12.20 -14.02 -15.67
N TYR A 450 -12.28 -13.49 -14.44
CA TYR A 450 -13.09 -12.31 -14.16
C TYR A 450 -12.58 -11.02 -14.81
N PRO A 451 -11.27 -10.68 -14.78
CA PRO A 451 -10.76 -9.57 -15.58
C PRO A 451 -11.10 -9.68 -17.07
N SER A 452 -11.03 -10.89 -17.63
CA SER A 452 -11.38 -11.13 -19.03
C SER A 452 -12.88 -10.95 -19.31
N ILE A 453 -13.75 -11.36 -18.38
CA ILE A 453 -15.20 -11.12 -18.46
C ILE A 453 -15.48 -9.61 -18.41
N ILE A 454 -14.90 -8.89 -17.44
CA ILE A 454 -15.10 -7.45 -17.28
C ILE A 454 -14.76 -6.70 -18.57
N ILE A 455 -13.60 -6.98 -19.17
CA ILE A 455 -13.18 -6.36 -20.43
C ILE A 455 -14.08 -6.79 -21.59
N SER A 456 -14.25 -8.10 -21.81
CA SER A 456 -14.95 -8.61 -23.01
C SER A 456 -16.45 -8.32 -23.04
N LYS A 457 -17.06 -8.10 -21.86
CA LYS A 457 -18.47 -7.74 -21.71
C LYS A 457 -18.68 -6.28 -21.37
N ASN A 458 -17.60 -5.51 -21.25
CA ASN A 458 -17.60 -4.09 -20.92
C ASN A 458 -18.41 -3.81 -19.64
N ILE A 459 -18.11 -4.54 -18.56
CA ILE A 459 -18.87 -4.45 -17.31
C ILE A 459 -18.34 -3.28 -16.49
N SER A 460 -19.16 -2.26 -16.29
CA SER A 460 -18.86 -1.12 -15.42
C SER A 460 -20.14 -0.34 -15.10
N PRO A 461 -20.22 0.37 -13.96
CA PRO A 461 -21.42 1.13 -13.58
C PRO A 461 -21.82 2.18 -14.62
N ASP A 462 -20.84 2.78 -15.31
CA ASP A 462 -21.02 3.82 -16.32
C ASP A 462 -21.64 3.38 -17.64
N VAL A 463 -21.67 2.07 -17.88
CA VAL A 463 -22.19 1.49 -19.12
C VAL A 463 -23.32 0.49 -18.86
N LEU A 464 -23.80 0.44 -17.61
CA LEU A 464 -25.00 -0.30 -17.22
C LEU A 464 -26.25 0.47 -17.66
N VAL A 465 -27.16 -0.21 -18.36
CA VAL A 465 -28.39 0.38 -18.89
C VAL A 465 -29.56 0.02 -17.98
N GLU A 466 -30.21 1.04 -17.40
CA GLU A 466 -31.39 0.86 -16.53
C GLU A 466 -32.72 0.86 -17.30
N ASP A 467 -32.77 1.51 -18.48
CA ASP A 467 -33.97 1.66 -19.29
C ASP A 467 -34.16 0.55 -20.34
N ASP A 468 -35.41 0.33 -20.75
CA ASP A 468 -35.75 -0.56 -21.87
C ASP A 468 -35.39 0.10 -23.21
N VAL A 469 -34.15 -0.13 -23.66
CA VAL A 469 -33.68 0.29 -24.99
C VAL A 469 -34.01 -0.78 -26.03
N GLU A 470 -34.67 -0.36 -27.12
CA GLU A 470 -35.27 -1.24 -28.15
C GLU A 470 -34.26 -2.05 -28.99
N ASP A 471 -32.97 -1.67 -29.08
CA ASP A 471 -32.00 -2.31 -29.98
C ASP A 471 -31.01 -3.27 -29.29
N SER A 472 -31.27 -4.57 -29.40
CA SER A 472 -30.42 -5.66 -28.87
C SER A 472 -28.97 -5.73 -29.42
N GLY A 473 -28.67 -5.01 -30.50
CA GLY A 473 -27.34 -5.04 -31.13
C GLY A 473 -26.25 -4.33 -30.32
N GLU A 474 -26.62 -3.36 -29.48
CA GLU A 474 -25.67 -2.41 -28.88
C GLU A 474 -25.15 -2.84 -27.49
N TYR A 475 -25.77 -3.83 -26.86
CA TYR A 475 -25.43 -4.26 -25.50
C TYR A 475 -25.05 -5.74 -25.40
N ASN A 476 -24.34 -6.06 -24.31
CA ASN A 476 -24.14 -7.41 -23.78
C ASN A 476 -25.17 -7.67 -22.69
N VAL A 477 -25.86 -8.81 -22.73
CA VAL A 477 -26.84 -9.20 -21.73
C VAL A 477 -26.26 -10.28 -20.82
N SER A 478 -26.26 -10.04 -19.51
CA SER A 478 -25.76 -11.00 -18.53
C SER A 478 -26.67 -12.23 -18.47
N PRO A 479 -26.11 -13.45 -18.34
CA PRO A 479 -26.89 -14.62 -18.01
C PRO A 479 -27.63 -14.44 -16.68
N GLU A 480 -28.76 -15.14 -16.51
CA GLU A 480 -29.51 -15.31 -15.24
C GLU A 480 -30.19 -14.04 -14.69
N HIS A 481 -29.74 -12.84 -15.06
CA HIS A 481 -30.21 -11.57 -14.50
C HIS A 481 -30.62 -10.51 -15.53
N ASP A 482 -30.43 -10.77 -16.83
CA ASP A 482 -30.80 -9.88 -17.94
C ASP A 482 -30.25 -8.44 -17.85
N LEU A 483 -29.15 -8.23 -17.10
CA LEU A 483 -28.46 -6.95 -16.99
C LEU A 483 -27.80 -6.59 -18.31
N LYS A 484 -28.00 -5.35 -18.77
CA LYS A 484 -27.55 -4.86 -20.08
C LYS A 484 -26.37 -3.91 -19.91
N PHE A 485 -25.26 -4.22 -20.58
CA PHE A 485 -24.05 -3.38 -20.60
C PHE A 485 -23.76 -2.91 -22.03
N MET A 486 -23.60 -1.61 -22.26
CA MET A 486 -23.25 -1.08 -23.59
C MET A 486 -21.94 -1.69 -24.09
N LYS A 487 -21.85 -2.02 -25.38
CA LYS A 487 -20.60 -2.49 -26.01
C LYS A 487 -19.62 -1.35 -26.25
N THR A 488 -20.15 -0.15 -26.51
CA THR A 488 -19.40 1.08 -26.80
C THR A 488 -20.16 2.25 -26.18
N PRO A 489 -19.49 3.22 -25.53
CA PRO A 489 -18.04 3.30 -25.32
C PRO A 489 -17.52 2.30 -24.25
N GLN A 490 -16.20 2.11 -24.18
CA GLN A 490 -15.60 1.18 -23.21
C GLN A 490 -15.62 1.76 -21.80
N GLY A 491 -16.25 1.09 -20.84
CA GLY A 491 -16.36 1.45 -19.43
C GLY A 491 -15.05 1.89 -18.78
N PHE A 492 -15.09 2.77 -17.78
CA PHE A 492 -13.89 3.24 -17.06
C PHE A 492 -13.09 2.06 -16.48
N ILE A 493 -13.72 1.22 -15.66
CA ILE A 493 -13.04 0.06 -15.03
C ILE A 493 -12.49 -0.94 -16.07
N PRO A 494 -13.26 -1.42 -17.07
CA PRO A 494 -12.70 -2.32 -18.08
C PRO A 494 -11.58 -1.66 -18.90
N SER A 495 -11.61 -0.35 -19.14
CA SER A 495 -10.51 0.35 -19.81
C SER A 495 -9.23 0.31 -18.99
N VAL A 496 -9.32 0.54 -17.68
CA VAL A 496 -8.17 0.50 -16.76
C VAL A 496 -7.63 -0.93 -16.63
N ILE A 497 -8.51 -1.94 -16.48
CA ILE A 497 -8.11 -3.34 -16.40
C ILE A 497 -7.46 -3.81 -17.72
N ASP A 498 -7.94 -3.37 -18.87
CA ASP A 498 -7.31 -3.70 -20.15
C ASP A 498 -5.90 -3.08 -20.25
N LYS A 499 -5.76 -1.76 -19.98
CA LYS A 499 -4.46 -1.06 -19.98
C LYS A 499 -3.41 -1.81 -19.14
N ILE A 500 -3.75 -2.18 -17.90
CA ILE A 500 -2.82 -2.86 -16.99
C ILE A 500 -2.53 -4.31 -17.43
N LEU A 501 -3.48 -5.03 -18.02
CA LEU A 501 -3.23 -6.39 -18.52
C LEU A 501 -2.35 -6.39 -19.78
N GLN A 502 -2.54 -5.41 -20.68
CA GLN A 502 -1.65 -5.22 -21.84
C GLN A 502 -0.23 -4.94 -21.38
N GLU A 503 -0.07 -4.08 -20.37
CA GLU A 503 1.23 -3.78 -19.79
C GLU A 503 1.88 -5.03 -19.18
N ARG A 504 1.11 -5.85 -18.47
CA ARG A 504 1.61 -7.14 -17.98
C ARG A 504 2.05 -8.06 -19.11
N PHE A 505 1.34 -8.09 -20.25
CA PHE A 505 1.74 -8.90 -21.39
C PHE A 505 3.04 -8.38 -22.01
N ARG A 506 3.23 -7.06 -22.09
CA ARG A 506 4.49 -6.44 -22.54
C ARG A 506 5.66 -6.89 -21.65
N ILE A 507 5.55 -6.69 -20.34
CA ILE A 507 6.56 -7.08 -19.35
C ILE A 507 6.87 -8.59 -19.42
N LYS A 508 5.85 -9.44 -19.54
CA LYS A 508 6.09 -10.90 -19.69
C LYS A 508 6.78 -11.29 -20.99
N ARG A 509 6.67 -10.50 -22.07
CA ARG A 509 7.43 -10.74 -23.30
C ARG A 509 8.88 -10.31 -23.11
N GLU A 510 9.11 -9.15 -22.52
CA GLU A 510 10.46 -8.66 -22.17
C GLU A 510 11.18 -9.63 -21.24
N MET A 511 10.51 -10.10 -20.19
CA MET A 511 11.05 -11.08 -19.23
C MET A 511 11.44 -12.42 -19.89
N LYS A 512 10.75 -12.81 -20.97
CA LYS A 512 11.08 -14.03 -21.73
C LYS A 512 12.27 -13.83 -22.67
N ALA A 513 12.48 -12.60 -23.15
CA ALA A 513 13.58 -12.23 -24.03
C ALA A 513 14.83 -11.79 -23.26
N CYS A 514 14.69 -11.46 -21.97
CA CYS A 514 15.77 -11.06 -21.09
C CYS A 514 16.58 -12.28 -20.61
N ASP A 515 17.88 -12.23 -20.87
CA ASP A 515 18.87 -13.21 -20.41
C ASP A 515 19.54 -12.79 -19.09
N ASP A 516 19.54 -11.50 -18.76
CA ASP A 516 20.14 -10.99 -17.52
C ASP A 516 19.30 -11.40 -16.30
N PRO A 517 19.86 -12.13 -15.31
CA PRO A 517 19.10 -12.62 -14.17
C PRO A 517 18.50 -11.50 -13.29
N THR A 518 19.22 -10.38 -13.16
CA THR A 518 18.82 -9.26 -12.30
C THR A 518 17.64 -8.52 -12.92
N GLU A 519 17.75 -8.15 -14.19
CA GLU A 519 16.67 -7.53 -14.96
C GLU A 519 15.45 -8.46 -15.04
N LYS A 520 15.66 -9.76 -15.23
CA LYS A 520 14.57 -10.74 -15.24
C LYS A 520 13.85 -10.84 -13.89
N LYS A 521 14.57 -10.76 -12.77
CA LYS A 521 13.96 -10.69 -11.42
C LYS A 521 13.14 -9.41 -11.27
N ALA A 522 13.65 -8.26 -11.72
CA ALA A 522 12.91 -7.00 -11.69
C ALA A 522 11.62 -7.07 -12.53
N LEU A 523 11.69 -7.60 -13.74
CA LEU A 523 10.52 -7.80 -14.61
C LEU A 523 9.51 -8.78 -14.01
N ASP A 524 9.97 -9.81 -13.29
CA ASP A 524 9.07 -10.72 -12.58
C ASP A 524 8.35 -10.01 -11.43
N VAL A 525 9.04 -9.19 -10.65
CA VAL A 525 8.43 -8.36 -9.61
C VAL A 525 7.35 -7.45 -10.20
N GLN A 526 7.62 -6.78 -11.32
CA GLN A 526 6.66 -5.94 -12.05
C GLN A 526 5.42 -6.72 -12.47
N GLN A 527 5.58 -7.87 -13.13
CA GLN A 527 4.41 -8.65 -13.58
C GLN A 527 3.60 -9.22 -12.40
N GLN A 528 4.26 -9.53 -11.28
CA GLN A 528 3.60 -10.00 -10.06
C GLN A 528 2.76 -8.90 -9.41
N ALA A 529 3.29 -7.68 -9.29
CA ALA A 529 2.56 -6.52 -8.75
C ALA A 529 1.28 -6.26 -9.56
N ILE A 530 1.42 -6.21 -10.88
CA ILE A 530 0.29 -6.04 -11.79
C ILE A 530 -0.71 -7.20 -11.67
N LYS A 531 -0.25 -8.45 -11.62
CA LYS A 531 -1.13 -9.61 -11.44
C LYS A 531 -1.97 -9.47 -10.17
N ARG A 532 -1.36 -9.04 -9.07
CA ARG A 532 -2.05 -8.87 -7.77
C ARG A 532 -3.12 -7.77 -7.83
N LEU A 533 -2.79 -6.62 -8.43
CA LEU A 533 -3.76 -5.53 -8.62
C LEU A 533 -4.92 -5.96 -9.52
N ALA A 534 -4.64 -6.57 -10.67
CA ALA A 534 -5.66 -7.04 -11.61
C ALA A 534 -6.59 -8.10 -11.00
N ASN A 535 -6.03 -9.04 -10.23
CA ASN A 535 -6.83 -10.03 -9.52
C ASN A 535 -7.67 -9.41 -8.39
N THR A 536 -7.27 -8.29 -7.81
CA THR A 536 -8.10 -7.64 -6.79
C THR A 536 -9.28 -6.90 -7.40
N MET A 537 -9.10 -6.32 -8.60
CA MET A 537 -10.08 -5.44 -9.21
C MET A 537 -11.42 -6.09 -9.60
N TYR A 538 -11.54 -7.43 -9.64
CA TYR A 538 -12.87 -8.04 -9.82
C TYR A 538 -13.69 -8.00 -8.52
N GLY A 539 -13.04 -8.21 -7.36
CA GLY A 539 -13.72 -8.43 -6.08
C GLY A 539 -14.28 -7.15 -5.48
N ILE A 540 -13.80 -5.99 -5.95
CA ILE A 540 -14.17 -4.67 -5.41
C ILE A 540 -15.59 -4.26 -5.77
N TYR A 541 -16.18 -4.77 -6.87
CA TYR A 541 -17.59 -4.48 -7.21
C TYR A 541 -18.56 -4.98 -6.15
N GLY A 542 -18.23 -6.10 -5.50
CA GLY A 542 -19.00 -6.66 -4.40
C GLY A 542 -18.65 -6.07 -3.03
N PHE A 543 -17.80 -5.03 -2.96
CA PHE A 543 -17.45 -4.40 -1.69
C PHE A 543 -18.29 -3.13 -1.44
N PRO A 544 -19.26 -3.11 -0.51
CA PRO A 544 -20.25 -2.04 -0.38
C PRO A 544 -19.75 -0.65 0.01
N ARG A 545 -18.46 -0.52 0.30
CA ARG A 545 -17.78 0.74 0.63
C ARG A 545 -16.89 1.25 -0.49
N PHE A 546 -16.71 0.46 -1.56
CA PHE A 546 -15.88 0.82 -2.69
C PHE A 546 -16.50 1.98 -3.49
N ARG A 547 -15.68 2.90 -4.01
CA ARG A 547 -16.14 4.07 -4.78
C ARG A 547 -16.92 3.70 -6.05
N TRP A 548 -16.44 2.72 -6.82
CA TRP A 548 -17.12 2.18 -8.01
C TRP A 548 -17.94 0.92 -7.69
N TYR A 549 -18.46 0.79 -6.47
CA TYR A 549 -19.34 -0.31 -6.09
C TYR A 549 -20.54 -0.40 -7.04
N SER A 550 -20.82 -1.62 -7.53
CA SER A 550 -22.06 -1.97 -8.22
C SER A 550 -22.33 -3.45 -8.04
N PHE A 551 -23.45 -3.75 -7.39
CA PHE A 551 -23.85 -5.12 -7.13
C PHE A 551 -24.29 -5.83 -8.42
N GLU A 552 -24.88 -5.09 -9.34
CA GLU A 552 -25.28 -5.51 -10.68
C GLU A 552 -24.05 -5.96 -11.48
N CYS A 553 -22.96 -5.18 -11.44
CA CYS A 553 -21.69 -5.57 -12.05
C CYS A 553 -21.17 -6.87 -11.44
N ALA A 554 -21.17 -7.00 -10.11
CA ALA A 554 -20.73 -8.21 -9.43
C ALA A 554 -21.55 -9.45 -9.85
N LYS A 555 -22.88 -9.34 -9.89
CA LYS A 555 -23.80 -10.39 -10.35
C LYS A 555 -23.58 -10.79 -11.81
N ALA A 556 -23.39 -9.81 -12.69
CA ALA A 556 -23.15 -10.07 -14.10
C ALA A 556 -21.83 -10.82 -14.32
N ILE A 557 -20.77 -10.44 -13.60
CA ILE A 557 -19.47 -11.12 -13.65
C ILE A 557 -19.61 -12.58 -13.23
N THR A 558 -20.27 -12.85 -12.10
CA THR A 558 -20.42 -14.22 -11.60
C THR A 558 -21.32 -15.05 -12.52
N SER A 559 -22.40 -14.49 -13.08
CA SER A 559 -23.28 -15.23 -13.99
C SER A 559 -22.60 -15.64 -15.31
N TRP A 560 -21.80 -14.76 -15.92
CA TRP A 560 -20.94 -15.14 -17.05
C TRP A 560 -19.87 -16.16 -16.65
N GLY A 561 -19.28 -16.01 -15.46
CA GLY A 561 -18.32 -16.98 -14.92
C GLY A 561 -18.92 -18.39 -14.84
N ARG A 562 -20.10 -18.51 -14.23
CA ARG A 562 -20.87 -19.77 -14.13
C ARG A 562 -21.20 -20.34 -15.52
N GLN A 563 -21.61 -19.49 -16.46
CA GLN A 563 -21.90 -19.93 -17.83
C GLN A 563 -20.65 -20.52 -18.50
N TYR A 564 -19.50 -19.85 -18.39
CA TYR A 564 -18.26 -20.25 -19.05
C TYR A 564 -17.64 -21.53 -18.48
N ILE A 565 -17.60 -21.69 -17.15
CA ILE A 565 -17.09 -22.92 -16.53
C ILE A 565 -17.99 -24.12 -16.87
N LYS A 566 -19.32 -23.98 -16.80
CA LYS A 566 -20.28 -25.03 -17.20
C LYS A 566 -20.11 -25.40 -18.68
N TYR A 567 -19.94 -24.40 -19.55
CA TYR A 567 -19.68 -24.63 -20.97
C TYR A 567 -18.35 -25.36 -21.18
N ALA A 568 -17.25 -24.91 -20.57
CA ALA A 568 -15.94 -25.53 -20.71
C ALA A 568 -15.92 -26.99 -20.25
N MET A 569 -16.56 -27.29 -19.12
CA MET A 569 -16.74 -28.67 -18.65
C MET A 569 -17.48 -29.52 -19.67
N LYS A 570 -18.63 -29.06 -20.16
CA LYS A 570 -19.45 -29.78 -21.16
C LYS A 570 -18.70 -29.98 -22.49
N GLU A 571 -17.94 -28.99 -22.94
CA GLU A 571 -17.11 -29.13 -24.14
C GLU A 571 -15.97 -30.12 -23.94
N SER A 572 -15.36 -30.15 -22.75
CA SER A 572 -14.25 -31.07 -22.42
C SER A 572 -14.68 -32.55 -22.50
N GLU A 573 -15.93 -32.87 -22.18
CA GLU A 573 -16.50 -34.22 -22.29
C GLU A 573 -16.47 -34.76 -23.73
N LYS A 574 -16.58 -33.88 -24.73
CA LYS A 574 -16.48 -34.28 -26.15
C LYS A 574 -15.13 -34.90 -26.45
N TYR A 575 -14.08 -34.40 -25.81
CA TYR A 575 -12.69 -34.86 -25.92
C TYR A 575 -12.33 -35.98 -24.94
N GLY A 576 -13.30 -36.51 -24.18
CA GLY A 576 -13.09 -37.58 -23.21
C GLY A 576 -12.63 -37.10 -21.84
N PHE A 577 -12.64 -35.79 -21.56
CA PHE A 577 -12.35 -35.28 -20.22
C PHE A 577 -13.64 -35.14 -19.42
N LYS A 578 -13.78 -35.91 -18.35
CA LYS A 578 -14.91 -35.80 -17.43
C LYS A 578 -14.50 -35.01 -16.20
N ALA A 579 -15.15 -33.88 -15.96
CA ALA A 579 -14.93 -33.08 -14.78
C ALA A 579 -15.30 -33.86 -13.50
N ILE A 580 -14.44 -33.74 -12.48
CA ILE A 580 -14.62 -34.39 -11.17
C ILE A 580 -14.75 -33.40 -10.03
N TYR A 581 -14.30 -32.16 -10.22
CA TYR A 581 -14.34 -31.07 -9.27
C TYR A 581 -14.15 -29.77 -10.06
N ALA A 582 -14.86 -28.71 -9.68
CA ALA A 582 -14.70 -27.39 -10.24
C ALA A 582 -14.81 -26.36 -9.13
N ASP A 583 -13.97 -25.35 -9.20
CA ASP A 583 -14.03 -24.18 -8.34
C ASP A 583 -13.87 -22.94 -9.20
N THR A 584 -15.00 -22.26 -9.43
CA THR A 584 -15.08 -20.91 -9.97
C THR A 584 -14.43 -20.70 -11.34
N ASP A 585 -13.09 -20.59 -11.39
CA ASP A 585 -12.27 -20.29 -12.56
C ASP A 585 -11.52 -21.50 -13.13
N GLY A 586 -11.63 -22.68 -12.52
CA GLY A 586 -11.01 -23.90 -13.03
C GLY A 586 -11.74 -25.18 -12.64
N PHE A 587 -11.41 -26.26 -13.34
CA PHE A 587 -11.91 -27.60 -13.01
C PHE A 587 -10.86 -28.68 -13.26
N TYR A 588 -10.94 -29.73 -12.44
CA TYR A 588 -10.14 -30.94 -12.59
C TYR A 588 -10.97 -31.98 -13.32
N ALA A 589 -10.34 -32.68 -14.26
CA ALA A 589 -10.98 -33.70 -15.06
C ALA A 589 -10.13 -34.97 -15.17
N LYS A 590 -10.81 -36.11 -15.31
CA LYS A 590 -10.20 -37.39 -15.68
C LYS A 590 -10.36 -37.63 -17.17
N TYR A 591 -9.30 -38.11 -17.82
CA TYR A 591 -9.41 -38.64 -19.16
C TYR A 591 -10.07 -40.02 -19.13
N VAL A 592 -11.28 -40.11 -19.67
CA VAL A 592 -12.02 -41.34 -19.87
C VAL A 592 -11.88 -41.71 -21.34
N LYS A 593 -11.06 -42.73 -21.60
CA LYS A 593 -10.88 -43.27 -22.96
C LYS A 593 -12.23 -43.76 -23.47
N LYS A 594 -12.73 -43.14 -24.55
CA LYS A 594 -13.96 -43.57 -25.22
C LYS A 594 -13.80 -44.93 -25.90
#